data_AF-A0A5X6ERF0-F1
#
_entry.id   AF-A0A5X6ERF0-F1
#
_cell.length_a   1.000
_cell.length_b   1.000
_cell.length_c   1.000
_cell.angle_alpha   90.00
_cell.angle_beta   90.00
_cell.angle_gamma   90.00
#
_symmetry.space_group_name_H-M   'P 1'
#
loop_
_entity.id
_entity.type
_entity.pdbx_description
1 polymer ?
#
loop_
_entity_poly.entity_id
_entity_poly.type
_entity_poly.pdbx_seq_one_letter_code
_entity_poly.pdbx_strand_id
1 'polypeptide(L)'
;MNQPGSQIVVGVNASVKQSNHLRVLWEKVEQYERRNEKAVMKVNVLYHEYEQVVMTHDRKMGDTRCQWVSHLMSFLDSKEIKRKDRQLLFEYVDGQLMQMQDFPFLYDPDMFSSLAEHLDRHGGVLFRKERKQNLDQVCHEISLMMKAAFGDDVSVPYP
;
A
#
# COMPACT_ATOMS: atom_id res chain seq x y z
N MET A 1 -39.21 -74.53 -16.45
CA MET A 1 -39.47 -73.11 -16.75
C MET A 1 -38.41 -72.29 -16.01
N ASN A 2 -37.35 -71.84 -16.67
CA ASN A 2 -36.36 -70.93 -16.08
C ASN A 2 -36.18 -69.76 -17.06
N GLN A 3 -36.63 -68.56 -16.69
CA GLN A 3 -36.33 -67.33 -17.42
C GLN A 3 -34.98 -66.76 -16.96
N PRO A 4 -34.15 -66.23 -17.87
CA PRO A 4 -32.84 -65.69 -17.55
C PRO A 4 -32.91 -64.20 -17.18
N GLY A 5 -32.07 -63.85 -16.19
CA GLY A 5 -31.25 -62.63 -16.20
C GLY A 5 -31.94 -61.30 -16.48
N SER A 6 -32.45 -60.68 -15.42
CA SER A 6 -32.65 -59.23 -15.39
C SER A 6 -31.97 -58.71 -14.13
N GLN A 7 -30.98 -57.81 -14.31
CA GLN A 7 -30.37 -56.89 -13.31
C GLN A 7 -28.83 -56.87 -13.27
N ILE A 8 -28.10 -56.52 -14.34
CA ILE A 8 -26.75 -55.89 -14.18
C ILE A 8 -26.40 -54.91 -15.34
N VAL A 9 -27.35 -54.13 -15.85
CA VAL A 9 -27.05 -53.17 -16.95
C VAL A 9 -27.09 -51.70 -16.50
N VAL A 10 -27.73 -51.39 -15.36
CA VAL A 10 -27.91 -49.99 -14.91
C VAL A 10 -26.70 -49.46 -14.11
N GLY A 11 -26.05 -50.30 -13.30
CA GLY A 11 -24.90 -49.88 -12.46
C GLY A 11 -23.61 -49.64 -13.24
N VAL A 12 -23.36 -50.42 -14.30
CA VAL A 12 -22.15 -50.28 -15.14
C VAL A 12 -22.19 -48.98 -15.95
N ASN A 13 -23.36 -48.63 -16.50
CA ASN A 13 -23.51 -47.41 -17.30
C ASN A 13 -23.39 -46.12 -16.47
N ALA A 14 -23.82 -46.12 -15.21
CA ALA A 14 -23.63 -44.98 -14.30
C ALA A 14 -22.16 -44.82 -13.88
N SER A 15 -21.48 -45.92 -13.57
CA SER A 15 -20.05 -45.96 -13.25
C SER A 15 -19.17 -45.52 -14.43
N VAL A 16 -19.47 -45.97 -15.65
CA VAL A 16 -18.77 -45.55 -16.88
C VAL A 16 -19.00 -44.07 -17.20
N LYS A 17 -20.20 -43.53 -16.96
CA LYS A 17 -20.48 -42.09 -17.12
C LYS A 17 -19.70 -41.25 -16.11
N GLN A 18 -19.62 -41.67 -14.85
CA GLN A 18 -18.81 -40.99 -13.83
C GLN A 18 -17.31 -41.07 -14.16
N SER A 19 -16.81 -42.23 -14.57
CA SER A 19 -15.41 -42.42 -15.00
C SER A 19 -15.05 -41.52 -16.18
N ASN A 20 -15.92 -41.44 -17.21
CA ASN A 20 -15.72 -40.52 -18.33
C ASN A 20 -15.77 -39.05 -17.90
N HIS A 21 -16.65 -38.68 -16.97
CA HIS A 21 -16.73 -37.32 -16.45
C HIS A 21 -15.46 -36.93 -15.67
N LEU A 22 -14.96 -37.82 -14.81
CA LEU A 22 -13.70 -37.63 -14.10
C LEU A 22 -12.51 -37.49 -15.05
N ARG A 23 -12.46 -38.30 -16.13
CA ARG A 23 -11.42 -38.17 -17.15
C ARG A 23 -11.44 -36.79 -17.82
N VAL A 24 -12.62 -36.29 -18.21
CA VAL A 24 -12.77 -34.95 -18.82
C VAL A 24 -12.36 -33.85 -17.84
N LEU A 25 -12.69 -33.98 -16.55
CA LEU A 25 -12.25 -33.03 -15.53
C LEU A 25 -10.72 -33.06 -15.36
N TRP A 26 -10.12 -34.25 -15.38
CA TRP A 26 -8.67 -34.41 -15.29
C TRP A 26 -7.94 -33.77 -16.47
N GLU A 27 -8.41 -34.01 -17.71
CA GLU A 27 -7.87 -33.38 -18.92
C GLU A 27 -7.95 -31.84 -18.85
N LYS A 28 -9.01 -31.28 -18.24
CA LYS A 28 -9.14 -29.83 -18.02
C LYS A 28 -8.13 -29.32 -16.99
N VAL A 29 -7.90 -30.05 -15.90
CA VAL A 29 -6.89 -29.69 -14.90
C VAL A 29 -5.51 -29.62 -15.56
N GLU A 30 -5.10 -30.66 -16.28
CA GLU A 30 -3.81 -30.69 -16.99
C GLU A 30 -3.69 -29.58 -18.05
N GLN A 31 -4.80 -29.19 -18.68
CA GLN A 31 -4.83 -28.07 -19.61
C GLN A 31 -4.62 -26.73 -18.88
N TYR A 32 -5.26 -26.53 -17.73
CA TYR A 32 -5.10 -25.30 -16.95
C TYR A 32 -3.73 -25.18 -16.30
N GLU A 33 -3.15 -26.29 -15.83
CA GLU A 33 -1.78 -26.32 -15.33
C GLU A 33 -0.79 -25.86 -16.40
N ARG A 34 -0.85 -26.45 -17.60
CA ARG A 34 -0.02 -26.02 -18.75
C ARG A 34 -0.23 -24.56 -19.14
N ARG A 35 -1.47 -24.04 -19.03
CA ARG A 35 -1.76 -22.62 -19.29
C ARG A 35 -1.15 -21.72 -18.22
N ASN A 36 -1.25 -22.10 -16.95
CA ASN A 36 -0.67 -21.37 -15.83
C ASN A 36 0.86 -21.33 -15.92
N GLU A 37 1.51 -22.45 -16.24
CA GLU A 37 2.96 -22.50 -16.47
C GLU A 37 3.39 -21.51 -17.57
N LYS A 38 2.70 -21.49 -18.70
CA LYS A 38 2.97 -20.53 -19.78
C LYS A 38 2.73 -19.09 -19.35
N ALA A 39 1.70 -18.83 -18.55
CA ALA A 39 1.42 -17.50 -18.03
C ALA A 39 2.54 -17.03 -17.10
N VAL A 40 3.00 -17.89 -16.20
CA VAL A 40 4.14 -17.62 -15.30
C VAL A 40 5.40 -17.30 -16.11
N MET A 41 5.73 -18.12 -17.11
CA MET A 41 6.87 -17.84 -17.98
C MET A 41 6.75 -16.47 -18.67
N LYS A 42 5.57 -16.14 -19.19
CA LYS A 42 5.33 -14.87 -19.87
C LYS A 42 5.50 -13.67 -18.93
N VAL A 43 4.99 -13.77 -17.70
CA VAL A 43 5.17 -12.73 -16.67
C VAL A 43 6.66 -12.56 -16.35
N ASN A 44 7.40 -13.65 -16.17
CA ASN A 44 8.82 -13.60 -15.87
C ASN A 44 9.63 -12.95 -16.99
N VAL A 45 9.33 -13.26 -18.26
CA VAL A 45 9.98 -12.63 -19.41
C VAL A 45 9.71 -11.13 -19.44
N LEU A 46 8.45 -10.72 -19.28
CA LEU A 46 8.09 -9.30 -19.27
C LEU A 46 8.75 -8.55 -18.12
N TYR A 47 8.84 -9.16 -16.93
CA TYR A 47 9.50 -8.55 -15.79
C TYR A 47 11.01 -8.39 -16.04
N HIS A 48 11.65 -9.40 -16.63
CA HIS A 48 13.06 -9.32 -17.00
C HIS A 48 13.32 -8.22 -18.05
N GLU A 49 12.47 -8.12 -19.07
CA GLU A 49 12.56 -7.05 -20.07
C GLU A 49 12.36 -5.66 -19.44
N TYR A 50 11.41 -5.54 -18.52
CA TYR A 50 11.19 -4.31 -17.75
C TYR A 50 12.44 -3.92 -16.94
N GLU A 51 13.03 -4.85 -16.19
CA GLU A 51 14.25 -4.60 -15.40
C GLU A 51 15.42 -4.14 -16.27
N GLN A 52 15.60 -4.76 -17.44
CA GLN A 52 16.72 -4.44 -18.33
C GLN A 52 16.57 -3.09 -19.03
N VAL A 53 15.35 -2.74 -19.44
CA VAL A 53 15.13 -1.58 -20.33
C VAL A 53 14.53 -0.39 -19.59
N VAL A 54 13.54 -0.62 -18.73
CA VAL A 54 12.68 0.44 -18.20
C VAL A 54 13.09 0.86 -16.79
N MET A 55 13.47 -0.09 -15.94
CA MET A 55 13.75 0.15 -14.52
C MET A 55 14.82 1.23 -14.29
N THR A 56 15.86 1.28 -15.13
CA THR A 56 16.90 2.31 -15.02
C THR A 56 16.34 3.72 -15.30
N HIS A 57 15.42 3.85 -16.25
CA HIS A 57 14.78 5.13 -16.56
C HIS A 57 13.79 5.53 -15.47
N ASP A 58 13.01 4.58 -14.97
CA ASP A 58 12.07 4.79 -13.86
C ASP A 58 12.80 5.24 -12.59
N ARG A 59 13.92 4.60 -12.24
CA ARG A 59 14.76 5.01 -11.11
C ARG A 59 15.34 6.40 -11.32
N LYS A 60 15.85 6.71 -12.52
CA LYS A 60 16.38 8.05 -12.84
C LYS A 60 15.31 9.14 -12.73
N MET A 61 14.09 8.84 -13.15
CA MET A 61 12.93 9.72 -12.98
C MET A 61 12.63 9.93 -11.49
N GLY A 62 12.65 8.85 -10.70
CA GLY A 62 12.51 8.90 -9.24
C GLY A 62 13.58 9.77 -8.58
N ASP A 63 14.86 9.56 -8.89
CA ASP A 63 15.99 10.34 -8.38
C ASP A 63 15.84 11.83 -8.70
N THR A 64 15.43 12.15 -9.94
CA THR A 64 15.20 13.53 -10.37
C THR A 64 14.07 14.17 -9.57
N ARG A 65 12.99 13.42 -9.31
CA ARG A 65 11.88 13.89 -8.46
C ARG A 65 12.34 14.13 -7.03
N CYS A 66 13.13 13.22 -6.45
CA CYS A 66 13.70 13.39 -5.11
C CYS A 66 14.60 14.63 -5.01
N GLN A 67 15.46 14.88 -6.01
CA GLN A 67 16.29 16.09 -6.06
C GLN A 67 15.44 17.36 -6.14
N TRP A 68 14.38 17.34 -6.94
CA TRP A 68 13.48 18.47 -7.07
C TRP A 68 12.72 18.76 -5.77
N VAL A 69 12.20 17.73 -5.11
CA VAL A 69 11.56 17.84 -3.80
C VAL A 69 12.55 18.36 -2.74
N SER A 70 13.78 17.84 -2.73
CA SER A 70 14.84 18.33 -1.85
C SER A 70 15.14 19.82 -2.09
N HIS A 71 15.21 20.25 -3.35
CA HIS A 71 15.41 21.65 -3.68
C HIS A 71 14.24 22.52 -3.20
N LEU A 72 13.00 22.07 -3.38
CA LEU A 72 11.82 22.77 -2.84
C LEU A 72 11.90 22.91 -1.31
N MET A 73 12.28 21.84 -0.61
CA MET A 73 12.44 21.87 0.85
C MET A 73 13.50 22.88 1.30
N SER A 74 14.56 23.11 0.52
CA SER A 74 15.59 24.11 0.89
C SER A 74 15.04 25.53 1.06
N PHE A 75 13.91 25.85 0.41
CA PHE A 75 13.24 27.13 0.58
C PHE A 75 12.45 27.23 1.90
N LEU A 76 12.09 26.11 2.53
CA LEU A 76 11.42 26.12 3.84
C LEU A 76 12.32 26.68 4.95
N ASP A 77 13.65 26.56 4.79
CA ASP A 77 14.65 27.18 5.66
C ASP A 77 14.88 28.67 5.39
N SER A 78 14.44 29.18 4.23
CA SER A 78 14.69 30.56 3.83
C SER A 78 13.94 31.55 4.71
N LYS A 79 14.69 32.51 5.26
CA LYS A 79 14.13 33.64 6.03
C LYS A 79 13.41 34.65 5.15
N GLU A 80 13.60 34.60 3.83
CA GLU A 80 13.01 35.54 2.87
C GLU A 80 11.56 35.20 2.54
N ILE A 81 11.14 33.95 2.77
CA ILE A 81 9.79 33.49 2.50
C ILE A 81 8.87 33.79 3.69
N LYS A 82 7.75 34.44 3.41
CA LYS A 82 6.72 34.77 4.40
C LYS A 82 6.09 33.48 4.96
N ARG A 83 5.64 33.52 6.22
CA ARG A 83 5.03 32.36 6.90
C ARG A 83 3.94 31.68 6.07
N LYS A 84 3.03 32.45 5.47
CA LYS A 84 1.92 31.92 4.66
C LYS A 84 2.43 31.15 3.43
N ASP A 85 3.39 31.72 2.72
CA ASP A 85 3.96 31.09 1.52
C ASP A 85 4.79 29.85 1.90
N ARG A 86 5.48 29.89 3.04
CA ARG A 86 6.19 28.74 3.61
C ARG A 86 5.24 27.60 3.98
N GLN A 87 4.08 27.92 4.53
CA GLN A 87 3.04 26.93 4.83
C GLN A 87 2.48 26.30 3.54
N LEU A 88 2.18 27.10 2.52
CA LEU A 88 1.72 26.59 1.23
C LEU A 88 2.76 25.68 0.57
N LEU A 89 4.05 26.06 0.64
CA LEU A 89 5.14 25.23 0.16
C LEU A 89 5.25 23.92 0.95
N PHE A 90 5.10 23.97 2.27
CA PHE A 90 5.08 22.78 3.12
C PHE A 90 3.96 21.82 2.69
N GLU A 91 2.73 22.31 2.59
CA GLU A 91 1.55 21.52 2.19
C GLU A 91 1.73 20.93 0.78
N TYR A 92 2.33 21.69 -0.13
CA TYR A 92 2.66 21.21 -1.47
C TYR A 92 3.65 20.04 -1.44
N VAL A 93 4.76 20.22 -0.71
CA VAL A 93 5.82 19.21 -0.59
C VAL A 93 5.31 17.96 0.13
N ASP A 94 4.49 18.12 1.17
CA ASP A 94 3.83 17.01 1.87
C ASP A 94 2.97 16.18 0.91
N GLY A 95 2.15 16.86 0.09
CA GLY A 95 1.38 16.21 -0.96
C GLY A 95 2.24 15.49 -2.01
N GLN A 96 3.43 16.02 -2.33
CA GLN A 96 4.37 15.33 -3.23
C GLN A 96 4.91 14.04 -2.59
N LEU A 97 5.29 14.09 -1.31
CA LEU A 97 5.80 12.90 -0.61
C LEU A 97 4.72 11.81 -0.49
N MET A 98 3.46 12.19 -0.23
CA MET A 98 2.35 11.22 -0.22
C MET A 98 2.20 10.50 -1.56
N GLN A 99 2.26 11.22 -2.68
CA GLN A 99 2.21 10.60 -4.02
C GLN A 99 3.42 9.73 -4.32
N MET A 100 4.58 10.05 -3.76
CA MET A 100 5.78 9.21 -3.90
C MET A 100 5.62 7.91 -3.10
N GLN A 101 4.95 7.96 -1.95
CA GLN A 101 4.67 6.78 -1.13
C GLN A 101 3.76 5.76 -1.82
N ASP A 102 2.88 6.20 -2.73
CA ASP A 102 2.03 5.30 -3.53
C ASP A 102 2.83 4.43 -4.52
N PHE A 103 4.05 4.86 -4.89
CA PHE A 103 4.91 4.16 -5.86
C PHE A 103 6.35 4.03 -5.35
N PRO A 104 6.57 3.34 -4.21
CA PRO A 104 7.85 3.39 -3.48
C PRO A 104 9.00 2.75 -4.26
N PHE A 105 8.71 1.81 -5.17
CA PHE A 105 9.69 1.10 -5.99
C PHE A 105 10.42 1.99 -7.01
N LEU A 106 9.91 3.19 -7.28
CA LEU A 106 10.55 4.16 -8.18
C LEU A 106 11.69 4.93 -7.49
N TYR A 107 11.78 4.88 -6.16
CA TYR A 107 12.68 5.72 -5.38
C TYR A 107 13.66 4.88 -4.59
N ASP A 108 14.81 5.48 -4.27
CA ASP A 108 15.70 4.95 -3.26
C ASP A 108 15.04 5.09 -1.85
N PRO A 109 14.87 4.00 -1.09
CA PRO A 109 14.17 4.03 0.20
C PRO A 109 14.82 4.92 1.24
N ASP A 110 16.16 5.00 1.26
CA ASP A 110 16.91 5.79 2.23
C ASP A 110 16.75 7.28 1.90
N MET A 111 16.84 7.63 0.62
CA MET A 111 16.62 8.99 0.14
C MET A 111 15.19 9.46 0.44
N PHE A 112 14.18 8.63 0.16
CA PHE A 112 12.78 8.97 0.43
C PHE A 112 12.54 9.17 1.94
N SER A 113 13.05 8.27 2.77
CA SER A 113 12.95 8.36 4.24
C SER A 113 13.60 9.65 4.75
N SER A 114 14.79 9.98 4.23
CA SER A 114 15.48 11.23 4.58
C SER A 114 14.66 12.47 4.26
N LEU A 115 13.98 12.50 3.10
CA LEU A 115 13.10 13.61 2.73
C LEU A 115 11.89 13.72 3.66
N ALA A 116 11.26 12.59 4.00
CA ALA A 116 10.12 12.56 4.92
C ALA A 116 10.50 13.06 6.31
N GLU A 117 11.62 12.59 6.86
CA GLU A 117 12.16 13.07 8.14
C GLU A 117 12.51 14.56 8.09
N HIS A 118 13.09 15.01 6.97
CA HIS A 118 13.41 16.42 6.78
C HIS A 118 12.15 17.27 6.84
N LEU A 119 11.09 16.87 6.14
CA LEU A 119 9.82 17.59 6.15
C LEU A 119 9.16 17.58 7.53
N ASP A 120 9.13 16.43 8.24
CA ASP A 120 8.48 16.37 9.55
C ASP A 120 9.16 17.31 10.57
N ARG A 121 10.49 17.45 10.52
CA ARG A 121 11.22 18.46 11.32
C ARG A 121 10.72 19.87 11.04
N HIS A 122 10.49 20.23 9.78
CA HIS A 122 9.89 21.52 9.44
C HIS A 122 8.47 21.65 9.96
N GLY A 123 7.66 20.60 9.85
CA GLY A 123 6.29 20.59 10.38
C GLY A 123 6.26 20.85 11.89
N GLY A 124 7.17 20.22 12.64
CA GLY A 124 7.33 20.44 14.07
C GLY A 124 7.72 21.87 14.46
N VAL A 125 8.43 22.60 13.58
CA VAL A 125 8.78 24.01 13.80
C VAL A 125 7.66 24.96 13.37
N LEU A 126 7.13 24.76 12.15
CA LEU A 126 6.11 25.62 11.55
C LEU A 126 4.82 25.64 12.35
N PHE A 127 4.35 24.45 12.73
CA PHE A 127 3.07 24.23 13.41
C PHE A 127 3.23 24.01 14.91
N ARG A 128 4.37 24.39 15.52
CA ARG A 128 4.61 24.15 16.95
C ARG A 128 3.50 24.70 17.84
N LYS A 129 3.05 25.93 17.55
CA LYS A 129 2.03 26.61 18.36
C LYS A 129 0.67 25.95 18.18
N GLU A 130 0.31 25.67 16.94
CA GLU A 130 -0.93 25.01 16.54
C GLU A 130 -1.00 23.57 17.12
N ARG A 131 0.09 22.80 17.04
CA ARG A 131 0.20 21.46 17.66
C ARG A 131 0.03 21.53 19.17
N LYS A 132 0.65 22.51 19.84
CA LYS A 132 0.48 22.70 21.29
C LYS A 132 -0.97 23.03 21.65
N GLN A 133 -1.59 23.97 20.93
CA GLN A 133 -2.98 24.36 21.15
C GLN A 133 -3.94 23.17 20.95
N ASN A 134 -3.76 22.40 19.88
CA ASN A 134 -4.55 21.19 19.65
C ASN A 134 -4.35 20.15 20.75
N LEU A 135 -3.12 19.95 21.22
CA LEU A 135 -2.84 19.02 22.33
C LEU A 135 -3.50 19.49 23.62
N ASP A 136 -3.36 20.77 23.98
CA ASP A 136 -3.98 21.37 25.16
C ASP A 136 -5.51 21.21 25.10
N GLN A 137 -6.12 21.39 23.92
CA GLN A 137 -7.55 21.17 23.70
C GLN A 137 -7.95 19.71 23.87
N VAL A 138 -7.24 18.77 23.26
CA VAL A 138 -7.52 17.32 23.39
C VAL A 138 -7.37 16.87 24.84
N CYS A 139 -6.34 17.32 25.55
CA CYS A 139 -6.16 17.05 26.98
C CYS A 139 -7.33 17.60 27.81
N HIS A 140 -7.83 18.79 27.49
CA HIS A 140 -8.99 19.37 28.15
C HIS A 140 -10.26 18.54 27.90
N GLU A 141 -10.53 18.15 26.65
CA GLU A 141 -11.68 17.32 26.29
C GLU A 141 -11.64 15.95 26.98
N ILE A 142 -10.48 15.30 27.01
CA ILE A 142 -10.27 14.04 27.74
C ILE A 142 -10.53 14.23 29.23
N SER A 143 -10.06 15.33 29.83
CA SER A 143 -10.31 15.62 31.24
C SER A 143 -11.80 15.78 31.54
N LEU A 144 -12.56 16.45 30.67
CA LEU A 144 -14.01 16.57 30.82
C LEU A 144 -14.70 15.20 30.73
N MET A 145 -14.30 14.36 29.77
CA MET A 145 -14.85 13.01 29.62
C MET A 145 -14.55 12.13 30.84
N MET A 146 -13.33 12.18 31.37
CA MET A 146 -12.94 11.39 32.55
C MET A 146 -13.70 11.84 33.80
N LYS A 147 -13.87 13.15 34.01
CA LYS A 147 -14.68 13.67 35.12
C LYS A 147 -16.15 13.25 35.00
N ALA A 148 -16.71 13.30 33.79
CA ALA A 148 -18.07 12.85 33.54
C ALA A 148 -18.27 11.35 33.79
N ALA A 149 -17.26 10.51 33.50
CA ALA A 149 -17.34 9.06 33.63
C ALA A 149 -17.03 8.55 35.06
N PHE A 150 -16.13 9.23 35.78
CA PHE A 150 -15.57 8.71 37.03
C PHE A 150 -15.69 9.66 38.23
N GLY A 151 -16.28 10.85 38.05
CA GLY A 151 -16.42 11.88 39.08
C GLY A 151 -15.26 12.88 39.10
N ASP A 152 -15.45 14.01 39.79
CA ASP A 152 -14.56 15.17 39.77
C ASP A 152 -13.16 14.92 40.37
N ASP A 153 -12.99 13.83 41.12
CA ASP A 153 -11.74 13.47 41.80
C ASP A 153 -10.69 12.85 40.87
N VAL A 154 -11.02 12.59 39.60
CA VAL A 154 -10.08 12.02 38.62
C VAL A 154 -9.26 13.12 37.95
N SER A 155 -7.97 13.20 38.30
CA SER A 155 -6.99 14.05 37.64
C SER A 155 -6.37 13.36 36.43
N VAL A 156 -6.38 14.02 35.27
CA VAL A 156 -5.62 13.57 34.11
C VAL A 156 -4.19 14.12 34.22
N PRO A 157 -3.14 13.30 34.14
CA PRO A 157 -1.77 13.80 34.13
C PRO A 157 -1.56 14.70 32.90
N TYR A 158 -1.12 15.94 33.14
CA TYR A 158 -0.71 16.86 32.10
C TYR A 158 0.67 16.43 31.56
N PRO A 159 0.89 16.41 30.23
CA PRO A 159 2.22 16.21 29.66
C PRO A 159 3.12 17.45 29.78
#